data_AF-A0A849IR50-F1
#
_entry.id   AF-A0A849IR50-F1
#
_cell.length_a   1.000
_cell.length_b   1.000
_cell.length_c   1.000
_cell.angle_alpha   90.00
_cell.angle_beta   90.00
_cell.angle_gamma   90.00
#
_symmetry.space_group_name_H-M   'P 1'
#
loop_
_entity.id
_entity.type
_entity.pdbx_description
1 polymer ?
#
loop_
_entity_poly.entity_id
_entity_poly.type
_entity_poly.pdbx_seq_one_letter_code
_entity_poly.pdbx_strand_id
1 'polypeptide(L)'
;ADFARAVEVTFLGQVWGTTAALARMRPRDRGSIVNVGSALAFIGIPLQSAYCSSKFACRGFFESTRAELLHEGSHVRLSMVHLPAVNTPQFDWCETTLEYHPQPVPPIYQPEIPARFILEAALSGRSTKVIGSWNKMLVVAGRLFPGLGNQYAARGAWDTQLTGEKVAADRPVNLYKPADQEVDHGAHGGFDSTAGGFLDPSFLESLPKTARTFAAAVGRTVGEKAKTYRALASERKVQS
;
A
#
# COMPACT_ATOMS: atom_id res chain seq x y z
N ALA A 1 -8.90 -20.03 12.60
CA ALA A 1 -7.48 -19.91 12.98
C ALA A 1 -6.80 -18.78 12.20
N ASP A 2 -6.92 -18.78 10.87
CA ASP A 2 -6.20 -17.83 9.99
C ASP A 2 -6.47 -16.36 10.25
N PHE A 3 -7.71 -16.00 10.59
CA PHE A 3 -8.05 -14.62 10.97
C PHE A 3 -7.22 -14.14 12.17
N ALA A 4 -7.10 -14.96 13.22
CA ALA A 4 -6.32 -14.61 14.41
C ALA A 4 -4.84 -14.45 14.04
N ARG A 5 -4.30 -15.37 13.23
CA ARG A 5 -2.93 -15.29 12.73
C ARG A 5 -2.68 -14.00 11.94
N ALA A 6 -3.61 -13.61 11.07
CA ALA A 6 -3.51 -12.37 10.31
C ALA A 6 -3.47 -11.13 11.21
N VAL A 7 -4.27 -11.10 12.28
CA VAL A 7 -4.27 -10.03 13.30
C VAL A 7 -2.96 -10.02 14.08
N GLU A 8 -2.51 -11.17 14.56
CA GLU A 8 -1.25 -11.30 15.31
C GLU A 8 -0.06 -10.80 14.50
N VAL A 9 0.08 -11.26 13.25
CA VAL A 9 1.22 -10.88 12.41
C VAL A 9 1.11 -9.42 11.95
N THR A 10 -0.05 -8.99 11.46
CA THR A 10 -0.19 -7.67 10.83
C THR A 10 -0.28 -6.56 11.86
N PHE A 11 -1.19 -6.70 12.84
CA PHE A 11 -1.44 -5.66 13.83
C PHE A 11 -0.46 -5.77 14.99
N LEU A 12 -0.46 -6.91 15.69
CA LEU A 12 0.39 -7.04 16.87
C LEU A 12 1.88 -7.04 16.51
N GLY A 13 2.27 -7.59 15.36
CA GLY A 13 3.62 -7.46 14.80
C GLY A 13 4.10 -6.01 14.75
N GLN A 14 3.26 -5.10 14.26
CA GLN A 14 3.58 -3.67 14.21
C GLN A 14 3.61 -3.03 15.61
N VAL A 15 2.70 -3.44 16.51
CA VAL A 15 2.68 -2.98 17.91
C VAL A 15 3.99 -3.36 18.60
N TRP A 16 4.36 -4.64 18.57
CA TRP A 16 5.57 -5.14 19.22
C TRP A 16 6.84 -4.52 18.63
N GLY A 17 6.92 -4.39 17.30
CA GLY A 17 8.04 -3.74 16.63
C GLY A 17 8.18 -2.26 17.03
N THR A 18 7.06 -1.53 17.07
CA THR A 18 7.04 -0.12 17.50
C THR A 18 7.46 0.01 18.96
N THR A 19 6.89 -0.79 19.86
CA THR A 19 7.20 -0.75 21.30
C THR A 19 8.66 -1.10 21.58
N ALA A 20 9.20 -2.13 20.90
CA ALA A 20 10.60 -2.50 21.01
C ALA A 20 11.54 -1.37 20.55
N ALA A 21 11.21 -0.70 19.44
CA ALA A 21 11.97 0.45 18.96
C ALA A 21 11.88 1.63 19.96
N LEU A 22 10.68 1.94 20.47
CA LEU A 22 10.46 3.01 21.45
C LEU A 22 11.23 2.77 22.75
N ALA A 23 11.30 1.53 23.25
CA ALA A 23 12.08 1.19 24.44
C ALA A 23 13.57 1.58 24.30
N ARG A 24 14.11 1.59 23.07
CA ARG A 24 15.49 2.00 22.76
C ARG A 24 15.63 3.45 22.33
N MET A 25 14.55 4.08 21.85
CA MET A 25 14.57 5.44 21.32
C MET A 25 14.20 6.49 22.36
N ARG A 26 13.27 6.19 23.28
CA ARG A 26 12.81 7.13 24.32
C ARG A 26 13.92 7.55 25.28
N PRO A 27 14.76 6.65 25.85
CA PRO A 27 15.81 7.07 26.79
C PRO A 27 16.86 8.01 26.20
N ARG A 28 17.11 7.92 24.89
CA ARG A 28 18.05 8.80 24.16
C ARG A 28 17.36 9.98 23.47
N ASP A 29 16.04 10.05 23.60
CA ASP A 29 15.11 10.96 22.94
C ASP A 29 15.48 11.30 21.49
N ARG A 30 15.73 10.25 20.69
CA ARG A 30 15.99 10.41 19.26
C ARG A 30 15.73 9.11 18.53
N GLY A 31 15.20 9.21 17.32
CA GLY A 31 14.99 8.06 16.45
C GLY A 31 13.91 8.31 15.41
N SER A 32 13.73 7.35 14.52
CA SER A 32 12.69 7.39 13.48
C SER A 32 12.09 6.00 13.35
N ILE A 33 10.78 5.90 13.51
CA ILE A 33 10.00 4.68 13.30
C ILE A 33 9.07 4.95 12.11
N VAL A 34 9.10 4.05 11.13
CA VAL A 34 8.24 4.13 9.95
C VAL A 34 7.35 2.90 9.89
N ASN A 35 6.06 3.10 10.14
CA ASN A 35 5.05 2.05 10.01
C ASN A 35 4.51 1.97 8.57
N VAL A 36 4.40 0.76 8.05
CA VAL A 36 3.88 0.50 6.69
C VAL A 36 2.36 0.26 6.78
N GLY A 37 1.62 1.32 6.49
CA GLY A 37 0.17 1.31 6.40
C GLY A 37 -0.33 0.88 5.02
N SER A 38 -1.64 0.83 4.87
CA SER A 38 -2.32 0.55 3.60
C SER A 38 -3.41 1.60 3.35
N ALA A 39 -3.77 1.83 2.09
CA ALA A 39 -5.01 2.53 1.73
C ALA A 39 -6.25 1.83 2.34
N LEU A 40 -6.18 0.51 2.52
CA LEU A 40 -7.22 -0.31 3.15
C LEU A 40 -7.31 -0.14 4.68
N ALA A 41 -6.55 0.79 5.26
CA ALA A 41 -6.73 1.27 6.63
C ALA A 41 -7.80 2.38 6.77
N PHE A 42 -8.39 2.79 5.66
CA PHE A 42 -9.41 3.85 5.59
C PHE A 42 -10.73 3.38 4.99
N ILE A 43 -10.68 2.33 4.16
CA ILE A 43 -11.84 1.71 3.53
C ILE A 43 -11.69 0.19 3.61
N GLY A 44 -12.79 -0.51 3.87
CA GLY A 44 -12.86 -1.96 3.77
C GLY A 44 -13.21 -2.38 2.33
N ILE A 45 -12.65 -3.50 1.88
CA ILE A 45 -13.02 -4.16 0.61
C ILE A 45 -13.37 -5.62 0.90
N PRO A 46 -14.18 -6.28 0.04
CA PRO A 46 -14.49 -7.70 0.21
C PRO A 46 -13.24 -8.57 0.09
N LEU A 47 -13.35 -9.84 0.49
CA LEU A 47 -12.30 -10.87 0.41
C LEU A 47 -11.10 -10.66 1.36
N GLN A 48 -10.95 -9.48 1.98
CA GLN A 48 -9.79 -9.13 2.80
C GLN A 48 -10.16 -8.62 4.20
N SER A 49 -11.27 -9.10 4.78
CA SER A 49 -11.79 -8.56 6.05
C SER A 49 -10.78 -8.62 7.20
N ALA A 50 -10.02 -9.72 7.33
CA ALA A 50 -8.97 -9.88 8.33
C ALA A 50 -7.80 -8.89 8.14
N TYR A 51 -7.42 -8.64 6.89
CA TYR A 51 -6.35 -7.71 6.55
C TYR A 51 -6.80 -6.26 6.75
N CYS A 52 -7.99 -5.89 6.24
CA CYS A 52 -8.58 -4.57 6.42
C CYS A 52 -8.71 -4.24 7.91
N SER A 53 -9.34 -5.11 8.71
CA SER A 53 -9.51 -4.87 10.15
C SER A 53 -8.17 -4.64 10.86
N SER A 54 -7.17 -5.46 10.54
CA SER A 54 -5.81 -5.33 11.08
C SER A 54 -5.15 -4.01 10.66
N LYS A 55 -5.28 -3.57 9.41
CA LYS A 55 -4.71 -2.30 8.93
C LYS A 55 -5.42 -1.07 9.50
N PHE A 56 -6.73 -1.14 9.76
CA PHE A 56 -7.44 -0.13 10.55
C PHE A 56 -6.89 -0.06 11.98
N ALA A 57 -6.70 -1.21 12.65
CA ALA A 57 -6.11 -1.27 13.99
C ALA A 57 -4.68 -0.71 14.04
N CYS A 58 -3.83 -1.05 13.05
CA CYS A 58 -2.50 -0.47 12.87
C CYS A 58 -2.53 1.07 12.84
N ARG A 59 -3.50 1.66 12.12
CA ARG A 59 -3.66 3.11 12.01
C ARG A 59 -4.13 3.72 13.34
N GLY A 60 -5.11 3.11 14.00
CA GLY A 60 -5.58 3.57 15.31
C GLY A 60 -4.46 3.57 16.35
N PHE A 61 -3.68 2.49 16.41
CA PHE A 61 -2.49 2.41 17.26
C PHE A 61 -1.47 3.51 16.95
N PHE A 62 -1.15 3.71 15.67
CA PHE A 62 -0.24 4.77 15.25
C PHE A 62 -0.73 6.17 15.66
N GLU A 63 -2.02 6.47 15.48
CA GLU A 63 -2.59 7.77 15.85
C GLU A 63 -2.51 8.01 17.37
N SER A 64 -2.81 6.99 18.19
CA SER A 64 -2.68 7.07 19.66
C SER A 64 -1.24 7.27 20.09
N THR A 65 -0.33 6.40 19.68
CA THR A 65 1.09 6.46 20.09
C THR A 65 1.75 7.75 19.63
N ARG A 66 1.39 8.27 18.45
CA ARG A 66 1.89 9.56 17.99
C ARG A 66 1.39 10.71 18.86
N ALA A 67 0.13 10.68 19.31
CA ALA A 67 -0.41 11.70 20.21
C ALA A 67 0.29 11.66 21.58
N GLU A 68 0.57 10.47 22.11
CA GLU A 68 1.35 10.28 23.34
C GLU A 68 2.75 10.88 23.22
N LEU A 69 3.51 10.56 22.16
CA LEU A 69 4.85 11.12 21.95
C LEU A 69 4.84 12.65 21.82
N LEU A 70 3.80 13.22 21.19
CA LEU A 70 3.63 14.67 21.09
C LEU A 70 3.33 15.30 22.45
N HIS A 71 2.47 14.68 23.25
CA HIS A 71 2.14 15.14 24.60
C HIS A 71 3.38 15.14 25.51
N GLU A 72 4.23 14.13 25.38
CA GLU A 72 5.49 14.01 26.12
C GLU A 72 6.59 14.97 25.63
N GLY A 73 6.39 15.66 24.50
CA GLY A 73 7.42 16.48 23.88
C GLY A 73 8.60 15.69 23.33
N SER A 74 8.43 14.39 23.04
CA SER A 74 9.53 13.54 22.59
C SER A 74 10.05 13.92 21.20
N HIS A 75 11.37 13.84 21.03
CA HIS A 75 12.06 13.98 19.75
C HIS A 75 12.13 12.67 18.93
N VAL A 76 11.49 11.60 19.38
CA VAL A 76 11.32 10.37 18.59
C VAL A 76 10.27 10.59 17.50
N ARG A 77 10.66 10.39 16.23
CA ARG A 77 9.79 10.60 15.08
C ARG A 77 9.02 9.32 14.74
N LEU A 78 7.69 9.40 14.71
CA LEU A 78 6.82 8.30 14.31
C LEU A 78 6.03 8.71 13.05
N SER A 79 6.28 7.99 11.95
CA SER A 79 5.64 8.21 10.65
C SER A 79 4.95 6.96 10.15
N MET A 80 3.90 7.12 9.35
CA MET A 80 3.23 6.01 8.66
C MET A 80 3.13 6.30 7.16
N VAL A 81 3.45 5.29 6.35
CA VAL A 81 3.35 5.39 4.89
C VAL A 81 2.26 4.44 4.43
N HIS A 82 1.20 4.96 3.81
CA HIS A 82 0.10 4.14 3.30
C HIS A 82 0.32 3.77 1.85
N LEU A 83 0.49 2.46 1.60
CA LEU A 83 0.84 1.92 0.29
C LEU A 83 -0.42 1.71 -0.58
N PRO A 84 -0.28 1.84 -1.91
CA PRO A 84 -1.28 1.38 -2.88
C PRO A 84 -1.23 -0.14 -3.06
N ALA A 85 -1.94 -0.65 -4.07
CA ALA A 85 -1.64 -1.96 -4.64
C ALA A 85 -0.25 -1.93 -5.28
N VAL A 86 0.59 -2.91 -4.94
CA VAL A 86 2.00 -2.96 -5.36
C VAL A 86 2.26 -4.29 -6.05
N ASN A 87 3.02 -4.26 -7.14
CA ASN A 87 3.54 -5.46 -7.78
C ASN A 87 4.67 -6.06 -6.93
N THR A 88 4.33 -6.98 -6.04
CA THR A 88 5.29 -7.76 -5.25
C THR A 88 4.96 -9.25 -5.38
N PRO A 89 5.89 -10.16 -5.04
CA PRO A 89 5.64 -11.60 -5.02
C PRO A 89 4.54 -12.05 -4.05
N GLN A 90 3.94 -11.13 -3.26
CA GLN A 90 2.92 -11.45 -2.27
C GLN A 90 1.79 -12.33 -2.82
N PHE A 91 1.34 -12.06 -4.03
CA PHE A 91 0.18 -12.75 -4.60
C PHE A 91 0.52 -14.18 -5.06
N ASP A 92 1.79 -14.49 -5.25
CA ASP A 92 2.26 -15.81 -5.70
C ASP A 92 2.16 -16.87 -4.59
N TRP A 93 2.19 -16.45 -3.31
CA TRP A 93 2.20 -17.35 -2.16
C TRP A 93 1.31 -16.92 -0.98
N CYS A 94 0.48 -15.88 -1.12
CA CYS A 94 -0.39 -15.50 -0.02
C CYS A 94 -1.35 -16.66 0.30
N GLU A 95 -1.61 -16.97 1.56
CA GLU A 95 -2.66 -17.95 1.87
C GLU A 95 -4.02 -17.42 1.36
N THR A 96 -4.81 -18.28 0.70
CA THR A 96 -6.13 -17.90 0.21
C THR A 96 -7.11 -19.06 0.24
N THR A 97 -8.37 -18.77 0.56
CA THR A 97 -9.48 -19.72 0.47
C THR A 97 -10.33 -19.49 -0.79
N LEU A 98 -9.84 -18.67 -1.73
CA LEU A 98 -10.54 -18.30 -2.96
C LEU A 98 -10.31 -19.36 -4.05
N GLU A 99 -11.29 -19.52 -4.94
CA GLU A 99 -11.16 -20.46 -6.07
C GLU A 99 -10.19 -19.93 -7.15
N TYR A 100 -10.20 -18.61 -7.37
CA TYR A 100 -9.39 -17.95 -8.38
C TYR A 100 -8.21 -17.21 -7.75
N HIS A 101 -7.11 -17.12 -8.49
CA HIS A 101 -5.85 -16.59 -8.00
C HIS A 101 -5.99 -15.10 -7.67
N PRO A 102 -5.64 -14.66 -6.45
CA PRO A 102 -5.77 -13.27 -6.07
C PRO A 102 -4.75 -12.40 -6.81
N GLN A 103 -5.08 -11.12 -6.99
CA GLN A 103 -4.20 -10.11 -7.59
C GLN A 103 -4.35 -8.74 -6.91
N PRO A 104 -3.38 -7.82 -7.09
CA PRO A 104 -3.50 -6.46 -6.57
C PRO A 104 -4.64 -5.71 -7.27
N VAL A 105 -5.44 -4.95 -6.49
CA VAL A 105 -6.51 -4.11 -7.06
C VAL A 105 -5.90 -2.96 -7.88
N PRO A 106 -6.20 -2.84 -9.18
CA PRO A 106 -5.70 -1.73 -9.98
C PRO A 106 -6.10 -0.36 -9.41
N PRO A 107 -5.25 0.69 -9.53
CA PRO A 107 -3.99 0.72 -10.27
C PRO A 107 -2.83 0.07 -9.49
N ILE A 108 -2.06 -0.77 -10.17
CA ILE A 108 -0.90 -1.48 -9.62
C ILE A 108 0.35 -0.62 -9.81
N TYR A 109 1.19 -0.51 -8.78
CA TYR A 109 2.44 0.25 -8.81
C TYR A 109 3.65 -0.66 -8.64
N GLN A 110 4.76 -0.31 -9.30
CA GLN A 110 6.05 -0.97 -9.08
C GLN A 110 6.61 -0.73 -7.66
N PRO A 111 7.35 -1.68 -7.07
CA PRO A 111 7.76 -1.67 -5.66
C PRO A 111 8.74 -0.54 -5.29
N GLU A 112 9.49 0.00 -6.25
CA GLU A 112 10.42 1.09 -6.02
C GLU A 112 9.70 2.40 -5.68
N ILE A 113 8.46 2.57 -6.14
CA ILE A 113 7.65 3.74 -5.84
C ILE A 113 7.40 3.84 -4.32
N PRO A 114 6.77 2.86 -3.66
CA PRO A 114 6.61 2.90 -2.21
C PRO A 114 7.93 2.81 -1.45
N ALA A 115 8.93 2.07 -1.93
CA ALA A 115 10.24 1.99 -1.28
C ALA A 115 10.90 3.37 -1.13
N ARG A 116 10.86 4.20 -2.18
CA ARG A 116 11.38 5.58 -2.13
C ARG A 116 10.69 6.42 -1.05
N PHE A 117 9.36 6.31 -0.92
CA PHE A 117 8.62 7.08 0.08
C PHE A 117 8.86 6.59 1.51
N ILE A 118 9.05 5.28 1.71
CA ILE A 118 9.44 4.70 3.00
C ILE A 118 10.83 5.21 3.39
N LEU A 119 11.78 5.18 2.47
CA LEU A 119 13.13 5.71 2.69
C LEU A 119 13.11 7.21 3.01
N GLU A 120 12.37 8.01 2.25
CA GLU A 120 12.20 9.44 2.55
C GLU A 120 11.61 9.68 3.94
N ALA A 121 10.63 8.87 4.37
CA ALA A 121 10.04 8.97 5.69
C ALA A 121 11.06 8.62 6.78
N ALA A 122 11.90 7.60 6.56
CA ALA A 122 12.95 7.20 7.49
C ALA A 122 14.01 8.29 7.67
N LEU A 123 14.45 8.90 6.57
CA LEU A 123 15.49 9.94 6.58
C LEU A 123 14.95 11.28 7.12
N SER A 124 13.87 11.78 6.53
CA SER A 124 13.36 13.12 6.85
C SER A 124 12.56 13.17 8.15
N GLY A 125 11.97 12.05 8.58
CA GLY A 125 11.04 11.96 9.71
C GLY A 125 9.82 12.88 9.60
N ARG A 126 9.51 13.36 8.38
CA ARG A 126 8.28 14.11 8.12
C ARG A 126 7.06 13.19 8.20
N SER A 127 5.92 13.79 8.53
CA SER A 127 4.67 13.13 8.90
C SER A 127 4.05 12.26 7.80
N THR A 128 3.06 11.47 8.22
CA THR A 128 2.30 10.47 7.48
C THR A 128 2.05 10.79 6.00
N LYS A 129 2.50 9.91 5.10
CA LYS A 129 2.30 10.04 3.64
C LYS A 129 1.36 8.95 3.14
N VAL A 130 0.28 9.34 2.47
CA VAL A 130 -0.52 8.43 1.62
C VAL A 130 0.04 8.47 0.20
N ILE A 131 0.40 7.32 -0.36
CA ILE A 131 0.96 7.20 -1.71
C ILE A 131 -0.17 6.93 -2.71
N GLY A 132 -0.11 7.63 -3.85
CA GLY A 132 -1.09 7.55 -4.93
C GLY A 132 -2.27 8.52 -4.74
N SER A 133 -2.54 9.36 -5.74
CA SER A 133 -3.67 10.30 -5.76
C SER A 133 -5.06 9.62 -5.72
N TRP A 134 -5.16 8.33 -6.07
CA TRP A 134 -6.37 7.53 -6.17
C TRP A 134 -6.78 7.09 -4.77
N ASN A 135 -5.81 6.61 -4.00
CA ASN A 135 -6.02 6.22 -2.62
C ASN A 135 -6.44 7.44 -1.80
N LYS A 136 -5.78 8.59 -2.00
CA LYS A 136 -6.24 9.85 -1.38
C LYS A 136 -7.68 10.19 -1.79
N MET A 137 -8.03 10.03 -3.06
CA MET A 137 -9.36 10.30 -3.57
C MET A 137 -10.41 9.32 -3.02
N LEU A 138 -10.12 8.01 -2.96
CA LEU A 138 -11.01 6.98 -2.39
C LEU A 138 -11.18 7.14 -0.87
N VAL A 139 -10.11 7.49 -0.15
CA VAL A 139 -10.14 7.82 1.28
C VAL A 139 -11.05 9.02 1.54
N VAL A 140 -10.92 10.08 0.73
CA VAL A 140 -11.76 11.27 0.82
C VAL A 140 -13.21 10.96 0.41
N ALA A 141 -13.41 10.22 -0.69
CA ALA A 141 -14.73 9.85 -1.19
C ALA A 141 -15.49 8.92 -0.22
N GLY A 142 -14.84 7.91 0.35
CA GLY A 142 -15.43 7.03 1.36
C GLY A 142 -15.75 7.75 2.67
N ARG A 143 -14.95 8.75 3.06
CA ARG A 143 -15.21 9.59 4.24
C ARG A 143 -16.38 10.56 4.04
N LEU A 144 -16.58 11.05 2.81
CA LEU A 144 -17.67 11.98 2.47
C LEU A 144 -18.96 11.25 2.07
N PHE A 145 -18.87 10.02 1.57
CA PHE A 145 -20.00 9.25 1.06
C PHE A 145 -19.89 7.76 1.43
N PRO A 146 -20.27 7.36 2.66
CA PRO A 146 -20.13 5.98 3.16
C PRO A 146 -20.80 4.93 2.27
N GLY A 147 -21.91 5.28 1.59
CA GLY A 147 -22.63 4.40 0.67
C GLY A 147 -21.92 4.13 -0.67
N LEU A 148 -21.08 5.07 -1.14
CA LEU A 148 -20.29 4.89 -2.37
C LEU A 148 -19.13 3.92 -2.15
N GLY A 149 -18.51 3.95 -0.98
CA GLY A 149 -17.48 2.98 -0.58
C GLY A 149 -18.03 1.54 -0.59
N ASN A 150 -19.21 1.33 0.00
CA ASN A 150 -19.87 0.03 0.02
C ASN A 150 -20.30 -0.45 -1.38
N GLN A 151 -20.78 0.43 -2.27
CA GLN A 151 -21.14 0.02 -3.64
C GLN A 151 -19.93 -0.23 -4.54
N TYR A 152 -18.85 0.56 -4.41
CA TYR A 152 -17.57 0.28 -5.07
C TYR A 152 -16.97 -1.04 -4.60
N ALA A 153 -16.96 -1.27 -3.28
CA ALA A 153 -16.52 -2.51 -2.69
C ALA A 153 -17.36 -3.71 -3.18
N ALA A 154 -18.69 -3.57 -3.25
CA ALA A 154 -19.59 -4.64 -3.64
C ALA A 154 -19.63 -4.94 -5.16
N ARG A 155 -19.41 -3.94 -6.03
CA ARG A 155 -19.57 -4.09 -7.49
C ARG A 155 -18.29 -3.94 -8.32
N GLY A 156 -17.25 -3.31 -7.77
CA GLY A 156 -16.01 -3.01 -8.50
C GLY A 156 -14.75 -3.65 -7.90
N ALA A 157 -14.73 -3.89 -6.59
CA ALA A 157 -13.55 -4.45 -5.91
C ALA A 157 -13.54 -5.99 -5.85
N TRP A 158 -14.67 -6.68 -6.02
CA TRP A 158 -14.70 -8.15 -5.92
C TRP A 158 -13.91 -8.80 -7.07
N ASP A 159 -14.36 -8.61 -8.31
CA ASP A 159 -13.77 -9.27 -9.48
C ASP A 159 -12.36 -8.74 -9.80
N THR A 160 -12.07 -7.49 -9.47
CA THR A 160 -10.74 -6.89 -9.72
C THR A 160 -9.64 -7.44 -8.81
N GLN A 161 -10.00 -8.15 -7.75
CA GLN A 161 -9.06 -8.85 -6.87
C GLN A 161 -8.73 -10.27 -7.34
N LEU A 162 -9.38 -10.77 -8.39
CA LEU A 162 -9.23 -12.13 -8.88
C LEU A 162 -8.71 -12.10 -10.32
N THR A 163 -7.77 -12.99 -10.63
CA THR A 163 -7.45 -13.32 -12.02
C THR A 163 -8.49 -14.30 -12.57
N GLY A 164 -8.39 -14.64 -13.86
CA GLY A 164 -9.18 -15.74 -14.45
C GLY A 164 -8.60 -17.13 -14.17
N GLU A 165 -7.46 -17.23 -13.50
CA GLU A 165 -6.75 -18.48 -13.24
C GLU A 165 -7.19 -19.10 -11.92
N LYS A 166 -7.35 -20.43 -11.87
CA LYS A 166 -7.66 -21.13 -10.62
C LYS A 166 -6.42 -21.22 -9.73
N VAL A 167 -6.62 -21.19 -8.43
CA VAL A 167 -5.55 -21.41 -7.46
C VAL A 167 -5.03 -22.84 -7.61
N ALA A 168 -3.72 -22.99 -7.84
CA ALA A 168 -3.06 -24.30 -7.87
C ALA A 168 -3.02 -24.91 -6.46
N ALA A 169 -3.35 -26.19 -6.35
CA ALA A 169 -3.48 -26.88 -5.05
C ALA A 169 -2.14 -27.09 -4.34
N ASP A 170 -1.04 -27.11 -5.09
CA ASP A 170 0.33 -27.35 -4.65
C ASP A 170 1.15 -26.06 -4.51
N ARG A 171 0.52 -24.89 -4.68
CA ARG A 171 1.23 -23.62 -4.58
C ARG A 171 1.81 -23.40 -3.17
N PRO A 172 2.96 -22.73 -3.04
CA PRO A 172 3.48 -22.36 -1.73
C PRO A 172 2.54 -21.38 -1.01
N VAL A 173 2.51 -21.44 0.31
CA VAL A 173 1.71 -20.55 1.15
C VAL A 173 2.51 -19.99 2.31
N ASN A 174 2.26 -18.73 2.69
CA ASN A 174 3.10 -18.01 3.64
C ASN A 174 2.46 -17.64 5.01
N LEU A 175 1.28 -18.17 5.34
CA LEU A 175 0.54 -17.71 6.55
C LEU A 175 1.18 -18.17 7.87
N TYR A 176 1.61 -19.43 7.93
CA TYR A 176 2.17 -20.03 9.15
C TYR A 176 3.68 -20.20 9.10
N LYS A 177 4.26 -20.30 7.90
CA LYS A 177 5.70 -20.39 7.67
C LYS A 177 6.07 -19.51 6.48
N PRO A 178 7.28 -18.92 6.42
CA PRO A 178 7.74 -18.22 5.23
C PRO A 178 7.80 -19.17 4.02
N ALA A 179 7.44 -18.66 2.85
CA ALA A 179 7.42 -19.41 1.59
C ALA A 179 8.72 -19.25 0.76
N ASP A 180 9.66 -18.46 1.26
CA ASP A 180 10.85 -17.94 0.57
C ASP A 180 12.15 -18.35 1.28
N GLN A 181 12.14 -19.43 2.08
CA GLN A 181 13.31 -19.85 2.86
C GLN A 181 14.49 -20.33 2.00
N GLU A 182 14.18 -20.89 0.82
CA GLU A 182 15.18 -21.52 -0.05
C GLU A 182 15.60 -20.63 -1.22
N VAL A 183 14.78 -19.65 -1.59
CA VAL A 183 14.96 -18.83 -2.80
C VAL A 183 14.59 -17.38 -2.51
N ASP A 184 15.45 -16.45 -2.94
CA ASP A 184 15.11 -15.04 -2.99
C ASP A 184 14.30 -14.75 -4.27
N HIS A 185 13.04 -14.35 -4.09
CA HIS A 185 12.12 -14.06 -5.19
C HIS A 185 12.19 -12.61 -5.67
N GLY A 186 13.06 -11.79 -5.08
CA GLY A 186 13.19 -10.38 -5.42
C GLY A 186 11.99 -9.54 -4.97
N ALA A 187 11.92 -8.31 -5.48
CA ALA A 187 10.91 -7.33 -5.06
C ALA A 187 9.67 -7.27 -5.98
N HIS A 188 9.79 -7.76 -7.22
CA HIS A 188 8.76 -7.67 -8.26
C HIS A 188 7.94 -8.97 -8.31
N GLY A 189 6.61 -8.84 -8.38
CA GLY A 189 5.72 -9.97 -8.64
C GLY A 189 5.42 -10.14 -10.13
N GLY A 190 4.50 -11.06 -10.44
CA GLY A 190 4.09 -11.38 -11.82
C GLY A 190 3.31 -10.30 -12.58
N PHE A 191 3.14 -9.08 -12.04
CA PHE A 191 2.28 -8.04 -12.63
C PHE A 191 3.05 -6.90 -13.31
N ASP A 192 4.30 -7.14 -13.75
CA ASP A 192 5.13 -6.10 -14.36
C ASP A 192 4.48 -5.44 -15.59
N SER A 193 3.74 -6.21 -16.39
CA SER A 193 3.05 -5.73 -17.59
C SER A 193 1.83 -4.84 -17.30
N THR A 194 1.31 -4.85 -16.06
CA THR A 194 0.10 -4.08 -15.64
C THR A 194 0.38 -3.10 -14.49
N ALA A 195 1.65 -2.96 -14.09
CA ALA A 195 2.09 -2.08 -13.01
C ALA A 195 2.40 -0.64 -13.49
N GLY A 196 1.60 -0.10 -14.42
CA GLY A 196 1.73 1.27 -14.95
C GLY A 196 1.10 2.39 -14.09
N GLY A 197 0.55 2.07 -12.92
CA GLY A 197 -0.18 3.02 -12.09
C GLY A 197 -1.43 3.58 -12.78
N PHE A 198 -1.70 4.87 -12.64
CA PHE A 198 -2.88 5.52 -13.25
C PHE A 198 -2.90 5.55 -14.78
N LEU A 199 -1.73 5.42 -15.38
CA LEU A 199 -1.58 5.46 -16.82
C LEU A 199 -1.77 4.09 -17.45
N ASP A 200 -1.88 3.06 -16.61
CA ASP A 200 -2.01 1.70 -17.09
C ASP A 200 -3.34 1.49 -17.84
N PRO A 201 -3.32 0.91 -19.05
CA PRO A 201 -4.53 0.61 -19.79
C PRO A 201 -5.54 -0.24 -19.00
N SER A 202 -5.08 -1.21 -18.20
CA SER A 202 -5.95 -2.07 -17.39
C SER A 202 -6.70 -1.27 -16.31
N PHE A 203 -6.04 -0.28 -15.71
CA PHE A 203 -6.69 0.62 -14.77
C PHE A 203 -7.72 1.50 -15.48
N LEU A 204 -7.36 2.09 -16.62
CA LEU A 204 -8.30 2.91 -17.40
C LEU A 204 -9.51 2.09 -17.86
N GLU A 205 -9.34 0.84 -18.23
CA GLU A 205 -10.43 -0.05 -18.63
C GLU A 205 -11.33 -0.46 -17.46
N SER A 206 -10.82 -0.55 -16.23
CA SER A 206 -11.65 -0.84 -15.04
C SER A 206 -12.57 0.33 -14.64
N LEU A 207 -12.28 1.56 -15.08
CA LEU A 207 -13.09 2.73 -14.75
C LEU A 207 -14.39 2.81 -15.60
N PRO A 208 -15.50 3.33 -15.06
CA PRO A 208 -16.68 3.70 -15.86
C PRO A 208 -16.30 4.69 -16.98
N LYS A 209 -16.96 4.62 -18.15
CA LYS A 209 -16.59 5.41 -19.36
C LYS A 209 -16.30 6.90 -19.10
N THR A 210 -17.05 7.54 -18.21
CA THR A 210 -16.88 8.95 -17.83
C THR A 210 -15.61 9.22 -17.00
N ALA A 211 -15.22 8.29 -16.14
CA ALA A 211 -13.99 8.36 -15.35
C ALA A 211 -12.73 8.00 -16.18
N ARG A 212 -12.85 7.17 -17.23
CA ARG A 212 -11.75 6.85 -18.16
C ARG A 212 -11.18 8.10 -18.82
N THR A 213 -12.05 8.96 -19.34
CA THR A 213 -11.66 10.19 -20.05
C THR A 213 -10.94 11.17 -19.13
N PHE A 214 -11.40 11.29 -17.88
CA PHE A 214 -10.77 12.15 -16.88
C PHE A 214 -9.41 11.61 -16.42
N ALA A 215 -9.32 10.32 -16.11
CA ALA A 215 -8.06 9.67 -15.73
C ALA A 215 -7.01 9.73 -16.86
N ALA A 216 -7.43 9.50 -18.11
CA ALA A 216 -6.56 9.63 -19.28
C ALA A 216 -6.11 11.08 -19.55
N ALA A 217 -6.94 12.07 -19.23
CA ALA A 217 -6.58 13.49 -19.35
C ALA A 217 -5.57 13.91 -18.27
N VAL A 218 -5.82 13.56 -17.01
CA VAL A 218 -4.87 13.78 -15.90
C VAL A 218 -3.54 13.08 -16.20
N GLY A 219 -3.63 11.87 -16.74
CA GLY A 219 -2.48 11.08 -17.13
C GLY A 219 -1.59 11.75 -18.17
N ARG A 220 -2.19 12.31 -19.24
CA ARG A 220 -1.47 13.10 -20.25
C ARG A 220 -0.75 14.29 -19.64
N THR A 221 -1.41 15.05 -18.78
CA THR A 221 -0.82 16.22 -18.11
C THR A 221 0.37 15.85 -17.21
N VAL A 222 0.29 14.72 -16.50
CA VAL A 222 1.40 14.23 -15.65
C VAL A 222 2.56 13.70 -16.51
N GLY A 223 2.25 12.97 -17.59
CA GLY A 223 3.26 12.48 -18.53
C GLY A 223 4.01 13.61 -19.25
N GLU A 224 3.29 14.66 -19.65
CA GLU A 224 3.87 15.87 -20.24
C GLU A 224 4.79 16.57 -19.24
N LYS A 225 4.33 16.80 -18.01
CA LYS A 225 5.17 17.38 -16.95
C LYS A 225 6.42 16.54 -16.67
N ALA A 226 6.29 15.21 -16.61
CA ALA A 226 7.43 14.33 -16.38
C ALA A 226 8.46 14.39 -17.52
N LYS A 227 8.01 14.52 -18.78
CA LYS A 227 8.90 14.75 -19.94
C LYS A 227 9.59 16.11 -19.85
N THR A 228 8.87 17.17 -19.52
CA THR A 228 9.43 18.51 -19.33
C THR A 228 10.48 18.54 -18.22
N TYR A 229 10.22 17.90 -17.08
CA TYR A 229 11.20 17.81 -15.99
C TYR A 229 12.44 16.98 -16.36
N ARG A 230 12.28 15.90 -17.15
CA ARG A 230 13.44 15.13 -17.66
C ARG A 230 14.26 15.95 -18.65
N ALA A 231 13.62 16.72 -19.54
CA ALA A 231 14.30 17.60 -20.48
C ALA A 231 15.12 18.69 -19.77
N LEU A 232 14.53 19.34 -18.76
CA LEU A 232 15.22 20.32 -17.91
C LEU A 232 16.37 19.70 -17.10
N ALA A 233 16.23 18.45 -16.65
CA ALA A 233 17.29 17.73 -15.95
C ALA A 233 18.43 17.29 -16.88
N SER A 234 18.15 16.98 -18.14
CA SER A 234 19.19 16.69 -19.15
C SER A 234 19.94 17.95 -19.58
N GLU A 235 19.27 19.09 -19.72
CA GLU A 235 19.92 20.38 -20.07
C GLU A 235 20.91 20.83 -18.99
N ARG A 236 20.56 20.65 -17.70
CA ARG A 236 21.47 20.94 -16.57
C ARG A 236 22.71 20.04 -16.51
N LYS A 237 22.65 18.83 -17.07
CA LYS A 237 23.79 17.89 -17.15
C LYS A 237 24.75 18.19 -18.29
N VAL A 238 24.31 18.94 -19.30
CA VAL A 238 25.13 19.33 -20.46
C VAL A 238 25.86 20.66 -20.20
N GLN A 239 25.41 21.45 -19.21
CA GLN A 239 26.02 22.70 -18.79
C GLN A 239 26.96 22.60 -17.57
N SER A 240 27.20 21.38 -17.05
CA SER A 240 28.15 21.08 -15.96
C SER A 240 29.29 20.22 -16.48
#